data_AF-A0A6I9PE44-F1
#
_entry.id   AF-A0A6I9PE44-F1
#
_cell.length_a   1.000
_cell.length_b   1.000
_cell.length_c   1.000
_cell.angle_alpha   90.00
_cell.angle_beta   90.00
_cell.angle_gamma   90.00
#
_symmetry.space_group_name_H-M   'P 1'
#
loop_
_entity.id
_entity.type
_entity.pdbx_description
1 polymer ?
#
loop_
_entity_poly.entity_id
_entity_poly.type
_entity_poly.pdbx_seq_one_letter_code
_entity_poly.pdbx_strand_id
1 'polypeptide(L)'
;YLQAKCFLDFKAGGALCHTLGSVYKFKSEQGWRRFDLQNPSRMDRNVEMFLNVEKNLVQNNCLTRPTVFLSTDIEQKQAIKLKDIVKRHQGSITDDKSKATHHIYPSTSQQEEDEWLRPVTRKDKQVLVHWGLSPDR
;
A
#
# COMPACT_ATOMS: atom_id res chain seq x y z
N TYR A 1 3.49 5.00 2.79
CA TYR A 1 3.50 5.80 1.54
C TYR A 1 2.63 5.28 0.40
N LEU A 2 2.55 3.96 0.14
CA LEU A 2 1.78 3.46 -1.02
C LEU A 2 0.27 3.75 -0.92
N GLN A 3 -0.34 3.64 0.27
CA GLN A 3 -1.77 3.93 0.44
C GLN A 3 -2.09 5.43 0.30
N ALA A 4 -1.21 6.32 0.78
CA ALA A 4 -1.41 7.77 0.68
C ALA A 4 -1.43 8.26 -0.77
N LYS A 5 -0.71 7.59 -1.69
CA LYS A 5 -0.72 7.92 -3.12
C LYS A 5 -2.10 7.77 -3.76
N CYS A 6 -2.94 6.85 -3.27
CA CYS A 6 -4.31 6.69 -3.77
C CYS A 6 -5.14 7.97 -3.57
N PHE A 7 -4.89 8.73 -2.50
CA PHE A 7 -5.59 9.99 -2.21
C PHE A 7 -5.01 11.20 -2.95
N LEU A 8 -3.91 11.02 -3.68
CA LEU A 8 -3.23 12.08 -4.44
C LEU A 8 -3.39 11.92 -5.96
N ASP A 9 -4.12 10.90 -6.42
CA ASP A 9 -4.42 10.71 -7.83
C ASP A 9 -5.72 11.43 -8.22
N PHE A 10 -5.58 12.71 -8.60
CA PHE A 10 -6.69 13.61 -8.96
C PHE A 10 -7.17 13.47 -10.42
N LYS A 11 -6.66 12.49 -11.17
CA LYS A 11 -7.11 12.27 -12.55
C LYS A 11 -8.57 11.82 -12.58
N ALA A 12 -9.28 12.14 -13.66
CA ALA A 12 -10.58 11.54 -13.91
C ALA A 12 -10.43 10.01 -14.00
N GLY A 13 -11.23 9.26 -13.23
CA GLY A 13 -11.08 7.80 -13.09
C GLY A 13 -9.84 7.36 -12.31
N GLY A 14 -9.19 8.27 -11.58
CA GLY A 14 -8.05 7.95 -10.71
C GLY A 14 -8.46 7.33 -9.37
N ALA A 15 -7.46 6.93 -8.59
CA ALA A 15 -7.66 6.24 -7.31
C ALA A 15 -8.54 7.03 -6.32
N LEU A 16 -8.40 8.36 -6.27
CA LEU A 16 -9.24 9.19 -5.40
C LEU A 16 -10.71 9.17 -5.84
N CYS A 17 -10.96 9.23 -7.16
CA CYS A 17 -12.30 9.16 -7.73
C CYS A 17 -12.98 7.82 -7.39
N HIS A 18 -12.28 6.69 -7.57
CA HIS A 18 -12.79 5.37 -7.24
C HIS A 18 -13.00 5.16 -5.73
N THR A 19 -12.14 5.75 -4.90
CA THR A 19 -12.28 5.73 -3.44
C THR A 19 -13.54 6.45 -3.00
N LEU A 20 -13.71 7.72 -3.40
CA LEU A 20 -14.87 8.52 -3.04
C LEU A 20 -16.16 7.90 -3.62
N GLY A 21 -16.15 7.50 -4.88
CA GLY A 21 -17.29 6.86 -5.54
C GLY A 21 -17.75 5.59 -4.80
N SER A 22 -16.83 4.70 -4.45
CA SER A 22 -17.14 3.48 -3.68
C SER A 22 -17.72 3.79 -2.30
N VAL A 23 -17.12 4.74 -1.57
CA VAL A 23 -17.54 5.12 -0.22
C VAL A 23 -18.92 5.77 -0.22
N TYR A 24 -19.20 6.70 -1.15
CA TYR A 24 -20.52 7.34 -1.25
C TYR A 24 -21.61 6.38 -1.75
N LYS A 25 -21.28 5.49 -2.68
CA LYS A 25 -22.20 4.43 -3.11
C LYS A 25 -22.59 3.54 -1.93
N PHE A 26 -21.60 3.03 -1.17
CA PHE A 26 -21.86 2.19 0.00
C PHE A 26 -22.68 2.94 1.07
N LYS A 27 -22.35 4.20 1.37
CA LYS A 27 -23.12 5.06 2.28
C LYS A 27 -24.61 5.13 1.86
N SER A 28 -24.86 5.31 0.58
CA SER A 28 -26.21 5.39 0.02
C SER A 28 -26.96 4.06 0.16
N GLU A 29 -26.32 2.95 -0.20
CA GLU A 29 -26.89 1.59 -0.11
C GLU A 29 -27.19 1.19 1.34
N GLN A 30 -26.39 1.64 2.30
CA GLN A 30 -26.60 1.39 3.73
C GLN A 30 -27.52 2.41 4.42
N GLY A 31 -28.05 3.41 3.68
CA GLY A 31 -28.94 4.43 4.25
C GLY A 31 -28.30 5.34 5.30
N TRP A 32 -26.98 5.50 5.27
CA TRP A 32 -26.27 6.28 6.28
C TRP A 32 -26.46 7.79 6.08
N ARG A 33 -26.86 8.51 7.14
CA ARG A 33 -26.93 9.98 7.11
C ARG A 33 -25.53 10.62 7.04
N ARG A 34 -24.62 10.15 7.90
CA ARG A 34 -23.21 10.58 7.99
C ARG A 34 -22.28 9.37 8.12
N PHE A 35 -21.02 9.54 7.73
CA PHE A 35 -19.96 8.61 8.09
C PHE A 35 -19.70 8.70 9.57
N ASP A 36 -19.59 7.54 10.22
CA ASP A 36 -19.29 7.43 11.64
C ASP A 36 -18.34 6.25 11.81
N LEU A 37 -17.07 6.52 11.53
CA LEU A 37 -16.01 5.51 11.47
C LEU A 37 -15.50 5.10 12.85
N GLN A 38 -15.81 5.89 13.89
CA GLN A 38 -15.35 5.68 15.26
C GLN A 38 -16.37 4.90 16.10
N ASN A 39 -17.63 4.83 15.66
CA ASN A 39 -18.66 4.08 16.36
C ASN A 39 -18.41 2.56 16.29
N PRO A 40 -18.13 1.89 17.41
CA PRO A 40 -17.83 0.45 17.42
C PRO A 40 -18.97 -0.40 16.89
N SER A 41 -20.22 0.02 17.06
CA SER A 41 -21.40 -0.70 16.53
C SER A 41 -21.46 -0.71 15.00
N ARG A 42 -20.64 0.11 14.33
CA ARG A 42 -20.52 0.15 12.86
C ARG A 42 -19.24 -0.50 12.35
N MET A 43 -18.40 -1.06 13.22
CA MET A 43 -17.07 -1.54 12.87
C MET A 43 -17.10 -2.52 11.69
N ASP A 44 -17.93 -3.55 11.75
CA ASP A 44 -18.02 -4.56 10.68
C ASP A 44 -18.45 -3.96 9.34
N ARG A 45 -19.41 -3.04 9.36
CA ARG A 45 -19.87 -2.35 8.15
C ARG A 45 -18.83 -1.37 7.60
N ASN A 46 -18.07 -0.72 8.48
CA ASN A 46 -16.95 0.12 8.08
C ASN A 46 -15.84 -0.74 7.42
N VAL A 47 -15.53 -1.90 8.00
CA VAL A 47 -14.59 -2.87 7.41
C VAL A 47 -15.08 -3.33 6.04
N GLU A 48 -16.35 -3.71 5.91
CA GLU A 48 -16.96 -4.10 4.64
C GLU A 48 -16.84 -2.99 3.58
N MET A 49 -17.12 -1.74 3.95
CA MET A 49 -16.94 -0.58 3.07
C MET A 49 -15.48 -0.47 2.58
N PHE A 50 -14.50 -0.57 3.47
CA PHE A 50 -13.09 -0.47 3.11
C PHE A 50 -12.61 -1.65 2.24
N LEU A 51 -13.12 -2.86 2.48
CA LEU A 51 -12.86 -4.01 1.61
C LEU A 51 -13.43 -3.78 0.19
N ASN A 52 -14.61 -3.16 0.08
CA ASN A 52 -15.20 -2.81 -1.21
C ASN A 52 -14.38 -1.74 -1.94
N VAL A 53 -13.92 -0.71 -1.22
CA VAL A 53 -12.99 0.30 -1.76
C VAL A 53 -11.73 -0.37 -2.30
N GLU A 54 -11.08 -1.22 -1.50
CA GLU A 54 -9.86 -1.91 -1.90
C GLU A 54 -10.08 -2.75 -3.16
N LYS A 55 -11.15 -3.53 -3.20
CA LYS A 55 -11.54 -4.34 -4.36
C LYS A 55 -11.73 -3.48 -5.61
N ASN A 56 -12.44 -2.35 -5.49
CA ASN A 56 -12.69 -1.44 -6.61
C ASN A 56 -11.37 -0.83 -7.13
N LEU A 57 -10.46 -0.44 -6.23
CA LEU A 57 -9.16 0.08 -6.62
C LEU A 57 -8.31 -0.95 -7.37
N VAL A 58 -8.33 -2.21 -6.92
CA VAL A 58 -7.62 -3.30 -7.62
C VAL A 58 -8.21 -3.53 -9.01
N GLN A 59 -9.54 -3.61 -9.12
CA GLN A 59 -10.23 -3.83 -10.40
C GLN A 59 -9.98 -2.72 -11.43
N ASN A 60 -9.76 -1.49 -10.97
CA ASN A 60 -9.49 -0.33 -11.83
C ASN A 60 -7.99 0.00 -11.93
N ASN A 61 -7.09 -0.91 -11.58
CA ASN A 61 -5.64 -0.73 -11.64
C ASN A 61 -5.13 0.51 -10.86
N CYS A 62 -5.90 0.97 -9.87
CA CYS A 62 -5.56 2.08 -8.98
C CYS A 62 -4.80 1.60 -7.73
N LEU A 63 -4.82 0.28 -7.47
CA LEU A 63 -4.04 -0.36 -6.42
C LEU A 63 -3.46 -1.68 -6.96
N THR A 64 -2.13 -1.79 -6.95
CA THR A 64 -1.44 -3.01 -7.38
C THR A 64 -1.06 -3.86 -6.17
N ARG A 65 -1.39 -5.16 -6.20
CA ARG A 65 -0.92 -6.12 -5.20
C ARG A 65 0.58 -6.37 -5.38
N PRO A 66 1.37 -6.42 -4.29
CA PRO A 66 2.81 -6.57 -4.41
C PRO A 66 3.16 -7.94 -4.99
N THR A 67 3.97 -7.94 -6.04
CA THR A 67 4.70 -9.13 -6.52
C THR A 67 6.13 -9.04 -5.99
N VAL A 68 6.54 -10.01 -5.19
CA VAL A 68 7.75 -9.95 -4.37
C VAL A 68 8.76 -11.01 -4.81
N PHE A 69 9.98 -10.57 -5.08
CA PHE A 69 11.15 -11.43 -5.26
C PHE A 69 11.92 -11.53 -3.94
N LEU A 70 12.29 -12.74 -3.54
CA LEU A 70 13.11 -13.00 -2.36
C LEU A 70 14.49 -13.47 -2.82
N SER A 71 15.57 -12.82 -2.36
CA SER A 71 16.93 -13.29 -2.66
C SER A 71 17.15 -14.70 -2.15
N THR A 72 17.94 -15.48 -2.90
CA THR A 72 18.37 -16.83 -2.51
C THR A 72 19.25 -16.84 -1.26
N ASP A 73 19.82 -15.69 -0.91
CA ASP A 73 20.69 -15.52 0.26
C ASP A 73 19.91 -15.36 1.58
N ILE A 74 18.58 -15.33 1.52
CA ILE A 74 17.73 -15.26 2.71
C ILE A 74 17.66 -16.64 3.38
N GLU A 75 17.87 -16.68 4.69
CA GLU A 75 17.75 -17.89 5.49
C GLU A 75 16.36 -18.53 5.31
N GLN A 76 16.31 -19.84 5.08
CA GLN A 76 15.07 -20.56 4.77
C GLN A 76 13.94 -20.30 5.77
N LYS A 77 14.24 -20.25 7.07
CA LYS A 77 13.27 -19.97 8.13
C LYS A 77 12.67 -18.55 8.00
N GLN A 78 13.48 -17.57 7.61
CA GLN A 78 13.04 -16.21 7.35
C GLN A 78 12.24 -16.13 6.04
N ALA A 79 12.69 -16.81 4.99
CA ALA A 79 11.98 -16.86 3.71
C ALA A 79 10.54 -17.40 3.87
N ILE A 80 10.34 -18.45 4.67
CA ILE A 80 8.99 -18.99 4.97
C ILE A 80 8.11 -17.90 5.62
N LYS A 81 8.62 -17.23 6.65
CA LYS A 81 7.87 -16.15 7.34
C LYS A 81 7.51 -15.01 6.38
N LEU A 82 8.45 -14.60 5.51
CA LEU A 82 8.20 -13.56 4.51
C LEU A 82 7.13 -13.98 3.51
N LYS A 83 7.19 -15.22 3.00
CA LYS A 83 6.16 -15.76 2.10
C LYS A 83 4.78 -15.75 2.76
N ASP A 84 4.68 -16.09 4.04
CA ASP A 84 3.42 -16.05 4.79
C ASP A 84 2.88 -14.63 4.96
N ILE A 85 3.75 -13.66 5.25
CA ILE A 85 3.37 -12.24 5.33
C ILE A 85 2.86 -11.76 3.97
N VAL A 86 3.60 -12.01 2.89
CA VAL A 86 3.21 -11.60 1.53
C VAL A 86 1.83 -12.16 1.17
N LYS A 87 1.60 -13.46 1.41
CA LYS A 87 0.31 -14.11 1.16
C LYS A 87 -0.83 -13.51 2.02
N ARG A 88 -0.59 -13.28 3.31
CA ARG A 88 -1.59 -12.69 4.22
C ARG A 88 -2.05 -11.32 3.74
N HIS A 89 -1.16 -10.56 3.10
CA HIS A 89 -1.47 -9.25 2.51
C HIS A 89 -1.86 -9.31 1.02
N GLN A 90 -2.28 -10.48 0.53
CA GLN A 90 -2.74 -10.71 -0.85
C GLN A 90 -1.68 -10.38 -1.92
N GLY A 91 -0.40 -10.41 -1.56
CA GLY A 91 0.71 -10.34 -2.50
C GLY A 91 1.06 -11.70 -3.08
N SER A 92 1.92 -11.70 -4.10
CA SER A 92 2.45 -12.89 -4.77
C SER A 92 3.97 -12.96 -4.65
N ILE A 93 4.52 -14.17 -4.77
CA ILE A 93 5.97 -14.40 -4.86
C ILE A 93 6.32 -14.67 -6.31
N THR A 94 7.47 -14.19 -6.77
CA THR A 94 8.03 -14.50 -8.08
C THR A 94 9.51 -14.80 -7.96
N ASP A 95 9.98 -15.77 -8.76
CA ASP A 95 11.41 -16.05 -8.94
C ASP A 95 12.01 -15.22 -10.09
N ASP A 96 11.16 -14.49 -10.85
CA ASP A 96 11.57 -13.61 -11.93
C ASP A 96 11.71 -12.17 -11.42
N LYS A 97 12.97 -11.73 -11.19
CA LYS A 97 13.29 -10.38 -10.71
C LYS A 97 12.67 -9.28 -11.56
N SER A 98 12.49 -9.49 -12.87
CA SER A 98 11.97 -8.46 -13.78
C SER A 98 10.47 -8.20 -13.58
N LYS A 99 9.73 -9.17 -13.05
CA LYS A 99 8.29 -9.07 -12.76
C LYS A 99 8.00 -8.59 -11.35
N ALA A 100 9.03 -8.50 -10.50
CA ALA A 100 8.85 -8.14 -9.10
C ALA A 100 8.73 -6.62 -8.93
N THR A 101 7.68 -6.23 -8.20
CA THR A 101 7.48 -4.86 -7.72
C THR A 101 8.36 -4.53 -6.51
N HIS A 102 8.79 -5.55 -5.77
CA HIS A 102 9.59 -5.43 -4.55
C HIS A 102 10.62 -6.55 -4.52
N HIS A 103 11.86 -6.22 -4.16
CA HIS A 103 12.94 -7.19 -3.99
C HIS A 103 13.35 -7.17 -2.53
N ILE A 104 13.43 -8.33 -1.88
CA ILE A 104 13.85 -8.46 -0.49
C ILE A 104 15.19 -9.18 -0.46
N TYR A 105 16.13 -8.60 0.29
CA TYR A 105 17.47 -9.10 0.53
C TYR A 105 17.67 -9.29 2.04
N PRO A 106 18.61 -10.17 2.46
CA PRO A 106 19.01 -10.22 3.86
C PRO A 106 19.54 -8.85 4.32
N SER A 107 19.32 -8.52 5.58
CA SER A 107 19.88 -7.31 6.17
C SER A 107 21.41 -7.33 6.07
N THR A 108 22.00 -6.24 5.60
CA THR A 108 23.46 -6.06 5.64
C THR A 108 23.92 -5.91 7.09
N SER A 109 25.02 -6.56 7.46
CA SER A 109 25.62 -6.45 8.79
C SER A 109 26.22 -5.06 9.06
N GLN A 110 26.53 -4.31 7.99
CA GLN A 110 26.83 -2.89 8.06
C GLN A 110 25.52 -2.11 7.92
N GLN A 111 25.01 -1.60 9.03
CA GLN A 111 24.30 -0.32 8.97
C GLN A 111 25.37 0.69 8.60
N GLU A 112 25.46 1.06 7.32
CA GLU A 112 26.11 2.33 6.99
C GLU A 112 25.32 3.40 7.77
N GLU A 113 25.96 4.02 8.77
CA GLU A 113 25.47 5.25 9.41
C GLU A 113 25.42 6.43 8.43
N ASP A 114 25.78 6.19 7.17
CA ASP A 114 25.81 7.17 6.11
C ASP A 114 24.42 7.77 5.89
N GLU A 115 24.40 9.08 6.00
CA GLU A 115 23.25 9.92 5.78
C GLU A 115 22.81 9.79 4.32
N TRP A 116 21.68 9.12 4.10
CA TRP A 116 21.08 8.98 2.79
C TRP A 116 19.74 9.70 2.72
N LEU A 117 19.37 10.11 1.50
CA LEU A 117 18.03 10.63 1.23
C LEU A 117 17.47 9.98 -0.02
N ARG A 118 16.16 9.84 -0.09
CA ARG A 118 15.46 9.39 -1.31
C ARG A 118 14.32 10.32 -1.68
N PRO A 119 14.11 10.61 -2.97
CA PRO A 119 12.95 11.37 -3.41
C PRO A 119 11.66 10.58 -3.15
N VAL A 120 10.64 11.25 -2.60
CA VAL A 120 9.31 10.70 -2.31
C VAL A 120 8.29 11.16 -3.35
N THR A 121 8.24 12.48 -3.58
CA THR A 121 7.29 13.12 -4.51
C THR A 121 7.95 14.33 -5.15
N ARG A 122 7.72 14.55 -6.45
CA ARG A 122 8.12 15.78 -7.15
C ARG A 122 6.88 16.61 -7.47
N LYS A 123 6.92 17.91 -7.22
CA LYS A 123 5.88 18.87 -7.58
C LYS A 123 6.55 20.13 -8.12
N ASP A 124 6.33 20.43 -9.39
CA ASP A 124 6.97 21.54 -10.11
C ASP A 124 8.49 21.55 -9.93
N LYS A 125 9.05 22.62 -9.34
CA LYS A 125 10.49 22.78 -9.06
C LYS A 125 10.91 22.25 -7.68
N GLN A 126 10.04 21.53 -6.98
CA GLN A 126 10.28 21.05 -5.61
C GLN A 126 10.23 19.51 -5.52
N VAL A 127 11.02 18.96 -4.60
CA VAL A 127 11.07 17.52 -4.32
C VAL A 127 10.91 17.31 -2.82
N LEU A 128 9.89 16.55 -2.42
CA LEU A 128 9.81 15.99 -1.08
C LEU A 128 10.79 14.82 -1.00
N VAL A 129 11.68 14.84 -0.02
CA VAL A 129 12.66 13.78 0.24
C VAL A 129 12.38 13.12 1.59
N HIS A 130 12.69 11.84 1.68
CA HIS A 130 12.76 11.11 2.94
C HIS A 130 14.22 11.03 3.37
N TRP A 131 14.49 11.40 4.61
CA TRP A 131 15.80 11.30 5.22
C TRP A 131 15.96 9.92 5.86
N GLY A 132 17.07 9.26 5.55
CA GLY A 132 17.40 7.95 6.10
C GLY A 132 17.36 7.97 7.62
N LEU A 133 16.88 6.87 8.21
CA LEU A 133 16.78 6.66 9.66
C LEU A 133 15.86 7.65 10.40
N SER A 134 15.23 8.59 9.72
CA SER A 134 14.26 9.52 10.30
C SER A 134 12.85 9.14 9.88
N PRO A 135 11.90 8.99 10.80
CA PRO A 135 10.53 8.70 10.43
C PRO A 135 9.96 9.86 9.62
N ASP A 136 9.26 9.49 8.56
CA ASP A 136 8.40 10.37 7.81
C ASP A 136 7.30 10.93 8.73
N ARG A 137 7.26 12.25 8.91
CA ARG A 137 6.24 12.96 9.70
C ARG A 137 4.96 13.22 8.90
#